data_AF-A0A448MP14-F1
#
_entry.id   AF-A0A448MP14-F1
#
_cell.length_a   1.000
_cell.length_b   1.000
_cell.length_c   1.000
_cell.angle_alpha   90.00
_cell.angle_beta   90.00
_cell.angle_gamma   90.00
#
_symmetry.space_group_name_H-M   'P 1'
#
loop_
_entity.id
_entity.type
_entity.pdbx_description
1 polymer ?
#
loop_
_entity_poly.entity_id
_entity_poly.type
_entity_poly.pdbx_seq_one_letter_code
_entity_poly.pdbx_strand_id
1 'polypeptide(L)' 'MKMQQLRYIVEIVNQNLNVTDAANALYTSQPGISKQVRLLEDELGLEIFERNGKHIKSVTPAGKKLFP' A
#
# COMPACT_ATOMS: atom_id res chain seq x y z
N MET A 1 13.53 -5.43 -0.68
CA MET A 1 12.86 -4.22 -1.19
C MET A 1 12.84 -4.23 -2.72
N LYS A 2 11.70 -3.95 -3.35
CA LYS A 2 11.53 -3.84 -4.82
C LYS A 2 10.83 -2.54 -5.18
N MET A 3 11.26 -1.87 -6.24
CA MET A 3 10.67 -0.59 -6.70
C MET A 3 9.16 -0.66 -6.95
N GLN A 4 8.67 -1.82 -7.41
CA GLN A 4 7.24 -2.04 -7.65
C GLN A 4 6.39 -1.91 -6.38
N GLN A 5 6.91 -2.29 -5.21
CA GLN A 5 6.19 -2.18 -3.93
C GLN A 5 5.95 -0.70 -3.56
N LEU A 6 6.94 0.16 -3.83
CA LEU A 6 6.81 1.61 -3.62
C LEU A 6 5.77 2.23 -4.56
N ARG A 7 5.74 1.80 -5.83
CA ARG A 7 4.70 2.22 -6.78
C ARG A 7 3.30 1.85 -6.30
N TYR A 8 3.12 0.66 -5.74
CA TYR A 8 1.85 0.23 -5.16
C TYR A 8 1.42 1.10 -3.98
N ILE A 9 2.34 1.44 -3.09
CA ILE A 9 2.07 2.30 -1.93
C ILE A 9 1.60 3.69 -2.38
N VAL A 10 2.32 4.31 -3.32
CA VAL A 10 1.96 5.62 -3.87
C VAL A 10 0.60 5.56 -4.55
N GLU A 11 0.34 4.54 -5.37
CA GLU A 11 -0.93 4.47 -6.07
C GLU A 11 -2.11 4.23 -5.13
N ILE A 12 -1.95 3.42 -4.08
CA ILE A 12 -2.98 3.26 -3.06
C ILE A 12 -3.36 4.61 -2.44
N VAL A 13 -2.38 5.48 -2.17
CA VAL A 13 -2.64 6.82 -1.64
C VAL A 13 -3.35 7.70 -2.67
N ASN A 14 -2.90 7.68 -3.93
CA ASN A 14 -3.54 8.43 -5.03
C ASN A 14 -5.00 8.04 -5.24
N GLN A 15 -5.33 6.76 -5.04
CA GLN A 15 -6.68 6.21 -5.17
C GLN A 15 -7.48 6.25 -3.86
N ASN A 16 -7.19 7.23 -2.98
CA ASN A 16 -7.92 7.43 -1.71
C ASN A 16 -8.00 6.17 -0.83
N LEU A 17 -6.90 5.41 -0.77
CA LEU A 17 -6.76 4.16 -0.01
C LEU A 17 -7.59 2.98 -0.55
N ASN A 18 -8.17 3.10 -1.76
CA ASN A 18 -8.85 2.00 -2.42
C ASN A 18 -7.85 1.10 -3.18
N VAL A 19 -7.60 -0.08 -2.62
CA VAL A 19 -6.65 -1.06 -3.20
C VAL A 19 -7.15 -1.64 -4.53
N THR A 20 -8.47 -1.74 -4.72
CA THR A 20 -9.05 -2.23 -5.97
C THR A 20 -8.82 -1.22 -7.10
N ASP A 21 -9.06 0.05 -6.83
CA ASP A 21 -8.83 1.11 -7.82
C ASP A 21 -7.34 1.26 -8.15
N ALA A 22 -6.46 1.15 -7.17
CA ALA A 22 -5.02 1.12 -7.38
C ALA A 22 -4.57 -0.07 -8.23
N ALA A 23 -5.18 -1.25 -8.04
CA ALA A 23 -4.91 -2.42 -8.85
C ALA A 23 -5.34 -2.22 -10.31
N ASN A 24 -6.52 -1.63 -10.51
CA ASN A 24 -7.01 -1.29 -11.84
C ASN A 24 -6.12 -0.26 -12.55
N ALA A 25 -5.72 0.80 -11.83
CA ALA A 25 -4.85 1.85 -12.36
C ALA A 25 -3.45 1.34 -12.78
N LEU A 26 -2.95 0.31 -12.09
CA LEU A 26 -1.66 -0.32 -12.37
C LEU A 26 -1.76 -1.60 -13.21
N TYR A 27 -2.94 -1.90 -13.76
CA TYR A 27 -3.17 -3.07 -14.60
C TYR A 27 -2.69 -4.39 -13.95
N THR A 28 -2.98 -4.55 -12.65
CA THR A 28 -2.57 -5.71 -11.86
C THR A 28 -3.69 -6.19 -10.93
N SER A 29 -3.44 -7.21 -10.12
CA SER A 29 -4.45 -7.77 -9.22
C SER A 29 -4.39 -7.18 -7.81
N GLN A 30 -5.56 -6.93 -7.23
CA GLN A 30 -5.71 -6.46 -5.85
C GLN A 30 -5.04 -7.37 -4.82
N PRO A 31 -5.13 -8.72 -4.89
CA PRO A 31 -4.41 -9.61 -3.98
C PRO A 31 -2.89 -9.50 -4.17
N GLY A 32 -2.42 -9.29 -5.40
CA GLY A 32 -1.02 -9.10 -5.72
C GLY A 32 -0.45 -7.84 -5.07
N ILE A 33 -1.13 -6.70 -5.23
CA ILE A 33 -0.77 -5.45 -4.56
C ILE A 33 -0.74 -5.62 -3.05
N SER A 34 -1.83 -6.14 -2.46
CA SER A 34 -1.93 -6.30 -1.00
C SER A 34 -0.80 -7.15 -0.43
N LYS A 35 -0.45 -8.25 -1.12
CA LYS A 35 0.67 -9.12 -0.73
C LYS A 35 2.01 -8.39 -0.82
N GLN A 36 2.25 -7.67 -1.92
CA GLN A 36 3.52 -6.98 -2.13
C GLN A 36 3.74 -5.83 -1.14
N VAL A 37 2.68 -5.10 -0.78
CA VAL A 37 2.73 -4.07 0.26
C VAL A 37 3.02 -4.68 1.63
N ARG A 38 2.28 -5.73 2.04
CA ARG A 38 2.55 -6.41 3.32
C ARG A 38 3.97 -6.95 3.41
N LEU A 39 4.48 -7.57 2.35
CA LEU A 39 5.87 -8.05 2.32
C LEU A 39 6.88 -6.92 2.54
N LEU A 40 6.59 -5.70 2.07
CA LEU A 40 7.47 -4.56 2.35
C LEU A 40 7.30 -4.06 3.79
N GLU A 41 6.07 -3.96 4.29
CA GLU A 41 5.79 -3.60 5.69
C GLU A 41 6.53 -4.56 6.65
N ASP A 42 6.47 -5.87 6.39
CA ASP A 42 7.16 -6.92 7.14
C ASP A 42 8.69 -6.81 7.03
N GLU A 43 9.22 -6.58 5.81
CA GLU A 43 10.67 -6.43 5.58
C GLU A 43 11.24 -5.20 6.32
N LEU A 44 10.48 -4.11 6.37
CA LEU A 44 10.87 -2.88 7.04
C LEU A 44 10.59 -2.89 8.55
N GLY A 45 9.82 -3.87 9.04
CA GLY A 45 9.35 -3.91 10.43
C GLY A 45 8.46 -2.71 10.79
N LEU A 46 7.74 -2.16 9.81
CA LEU A 46 6.87 -0.99 10.00
C LEU A 46 5.58 -1.10 9.18
N GLU A 47 4.46 -0.73 9.79
CA GLU A 47 3.19 -0.61 9.10
C GLU A 47 3.08 0.77 8.43
N ILE A 48 2.76 0.80 7.13
CA ILE A 48 2.52 2.01 6.35
C ILE A 48 1.04 2.35 6.38
N PHE A 49 0.18 1.33 6.41
CA PHE A 49 -1.27 1.48 6.39
C PHE A 49 -1.94 0.87 7.63
N GLU A 50 -2.83 1.63 8.27
CA GLU A 50 -3.75 1.09 9.28
C GLU A 50 -4.88 0.34 8.56
N ARG A 51 -5.19 -0.88 9.01
CA ARG A 51 -6.20 -1.73 8.38
C ARG A 51 -7.39 -1.98 9.32
N ASN A 52 -8.60 -1.95 8.75
CA ASN A 52 -9.82 -2.43 9.41
C ASN A 52 -10.33 -3.65 8.64
N GLY A 53 -10.03 -4.85 9.16
CA GLY A 53 -10.25 -6.09 8.45
C GLY A 53 -9.48 -6.13 7.12
N LYS A 54 -10.19 -6.20 6.00
CA LYS A 54 -9.61 -6.27 4.65
C LYS A 54 -9.33 -4.89 4.03
N HIS A 55 -9.84 -3.82 4.62
CA HIS A 55 -9.76 -2.47 4.06
C HIS A 55 -8.63 -1.65 4.70
N ILE A 56 -8.02 -0.78 3.89
CA ILE A 56 -7.11 0.25 4.40
C ILE A 56 -7.97 1.40 4.93
N LYS A 57 -7.74 1.79 6.18
CA LYS A 57 -8.48 2.84 6.88
C LYS A 57 -7.73 4.17 6.83
N SER A 58 -6.41 4.15 7.03
CA SER A 58 -5.60 5.35 7.08
C SER A 58 -4.13 5.05 6.74
N VAL A 59 -3.34 6.09 6.47
CA VAL A 59 -1.87 6.01 6.45
C VAL A 59 -1.37 6.21 7.87
N THR A 60 -0.51 5.33 8.35
CA THR A 60 0.07 5.43 9.71
C THR A 60 0.97 6.68 9.83
N PRO A 61 1.27 7.16 11.05
CA PRO A 61 2.23 8.24 11.23
C PRO A 61 3.61 7.94 10.63
N ALA A 62 4.05 6.68 10.64
CA ALA A 62 5.29 6.25 10.01
C ALA A 62 5.18 6.29 8.48
N GLY A 63 4.09 5.77 7.92
CA GLY A 63 3.82 5.78 6.48
C GLY A 63 3.76 7.20 5.91
N LYS A 64 3.22 8.17 6.64
CA LYS A 64 3.19 9.58 6.22
C LYS A 64 4.58 10.18 5.98
N LYS A 65 5.63 9.67 6.64
CA LYS A 65 7.01 10.13 6.43
C LYS A 65 7.60 9.67 5.09
N LEU A 66 6.95 8.73 4.39
CA LEU A 66 7.38 8.25 3.08
C LEU A 66 6.92 9.17 1.93
N PHE A 67 5.98 10.06 2.20
CA PHE A 67 5.43 10.98 1.22
C PHE A 67 5.85 12.42 1.58
N PRO A 68 6.20 13.27 0.60
CA PRO A 68 6.51 14.67 0.83
C PRO A 68 5.28 15.49 1.27
#